data_AF-A0A354ZCT9-F1
#
_entry.id   AF-A0A354ZCT9-F1
#
_cell.length_a   1.000
_cell.length_b   1.000
_cell.length_c   1.000
_cell.angle_alpha   90.00
_cell.angle_beta   90.00
_cell.angle_gamma   90.00
#
_symmetry.space_group_name_H-M   'P 1'
#
loop_
_entity.id
_entity.type
_entity.pdbx_description
1 polymer ?
#
loop_
_entity_poly.entity_id
_entity_poly.type
_entity_poly.pdbx_seq_one_letter_code
_entity_poly.pdbx_strand_id
1 'polypeptide(L)'
;RGSRTGAAGGVSVVVRDGVVAAIGRGDREIPEDGYVINFQGSEEGLAARFAVGVAVDYKVVMSDGSDRTGFWGRVSEALGAGPKLVSGGKVTYSTESARAEGFTEAKILSMSSARSGLAVTKDGDLLMVTCTAATMAQFAQIMQALGAAEAMNLDGGASSGLAYAGKYLTKPGRALSNALVVLADER
;
A
#
# COMPACT_ATOMS: atom_id res chain seq x y z
N ARG A 1 0.23 -2.93 13.97
CA ARG A 1 -0.96 -2.06 13.83
C ARG A 1 -0.87 -0.89 14.80
N GLY A 2 -1.43 0.27 14.47
CA GLY A 2 -1.60 1.36 15.45
C GLY A 2 -2.69 1.01 16.47
N SER A 3 -2.69 1.68 17.63
CA SER A 3 -3.71 1.50 18.68
C SER A 3 -4.96 2.36 18.51
N ARG A 4 -4.95 3.29 17.54
CA ARG A 4 -6.03 4.25 17.29
C ARG A 4 -6.26 4.45 15.81
N THR A 5 -7.47 4.85 15.42
CA THR A 5 -7.85 5.01 14.01
C THR A 5 -7.27 6.27 13.37
N GLY A 6 -7.01 7.33 14.15
CA GLY A 6 -6.58 8.63 13.64
C GLY A 6 -7.64 9.35 12.81
N ALA A 7 -8.89 8.90 12.86
CA ALA A 7 -9.98 9.48 12.08
C ALA A 7 -10.31 10.89 12.57
N ALA A 8 -10.17 11.89 11.70
CA ALA A 8 -10.48 13.29 12.05
C ALA A 8 -11.98 13.57 12.26
N GLY A 9 -12.86 12.66 11.81
CA GLY A 9 -14.31 12.82 11.87
C GLY A 9 -15.07 11.54 11.55
N GLY A 10 -16.33 11.68 11.12
CA GLY A 10 -17.21 10.55 10.84
C GLY A 10 -17.78 9.89 12.10
N VAL A 11 -18.61 8.86 11.90
CA VAL A 11 -19.16 8.00 12.96
C VAL A 11 -18.35 6.71 13.01
N SER A 12 -17.75 6.43 14.16
CA SER A 12 -16.96 5.24 14.45
C SER A 12 -17.75 4.25 15.29
N VAL A 13 -17.92 3.05 14.74
CA VAL A 13 -18.48 1.87 15.40
C VAL A 13 -17.33 0.99 15.87
N VAL A 14 -17.16 0.86 17.17
CA VAL A 14 -16.13 0.02 17.79
C VAL A 14 -16.71 -1.37 18.01
N VAL A 15 -16.06 -2.37 17.43
CA VAL A 15 -16.45 -3.78 17.53
C VAL A 15 -15.42 -4.53 18.36
N ARG A 16 -15.85 -5.28 19.37
CA ARG A 16 -15.03 -6.19 20.18
C ARG A 16 -15.63 -7.59 20.11
N ASP A 17 -14.80 -8.57 19.79
CA ASP A 17 -15.21 -9.98 19.72
C ASP A 17 -16.52 -10.18 18.91
N GLY A 18 -16.60 -9.50 17.75
CA GLY A 18 -17.77 -9.56 16.86
C GLY A 18 -19.02 -8.83 17.35
N VAL A 19 -18.96 -8.01 18.41
CA VAL A 19 -20.11 -7.26 18.95
C VAL A 19 -19.82 -5.77 19.00
N VAL A 20 -20.81 -4.93 18.65
CA VAL A 20 -20.67 -3.47 18.79
C VAL A 20 -20.56 -3.10 20.27
N ALA A 21 -19.39 -2.64 20.67
CA ALA A 21 -19.10 -2.21 22.04
C ALA A 21 -19.41 -0.71 22.26
N ALA A 22 -19.20 0.12 21.24
CA ALA A 22 -19.45 1.55 21.32
C ALA A 22 -19.70 2.18 19.95
N ILE A 23 -20.46 3.26 19.92
CA ILE A 23 -20.64 4.13 18.75
C ILE A 23 -20.33 5.55 19.17
N GLY A 24 -19.52 6.25 18.39
CA GLY A 24 -19.21 7.66 18.63
C GLY A 24 -18.65 8.32 17.39
N ARG A 25 -18.09 9.52 17.52
CA ARG A 25 -17.49 10.25 16.39
C ARG A 25 -15.97 10.24 16.42
N GLY A 26 -15.35 10.35 15.25
CA GLY A 26 -13.92 10.55 15.06
C GLY A 26 -13.05 9.41 15.57
N ASP A 27 -11.84 9.77 15.98
CA ASP A 27 -10.81 8.87 16.45
C ASP A 27 -11.28 7.95 17.60
N ARG A 28 -10.91 6.67 17.52
CA ARG A 28 -11.23 5.64 18.51
C ARG A 28 -10.03 4.74 18.72
N GLU A 29 -9.96 4.17 19.91
CA GLU A 29 -9.08 3.04 20.18
C GLU A 29 -9.50 1.84 19.34
N ILE A 30 -8.52 1.16 18.75
CA ILE A 30 -8.69 -0.09 18.03
C ILE A 30 -8.54 -1.20 19.08
N PRO A 31 -9.62 -1.93 19.41
CA PRO A 31 -9.54 -3.01 20.40
C PRO A 31 -8.58 -4.11 19.94
N GLU A 32 -7.92 -4.77 20.89
CA GLU A 32 -6.99 -5.84 20.55
C GLU A 32 -7.68 -7.05 19.92
N ASP A 33 -8.92 -7.28 20.34
CA ASP A 33 -9.86 -8.35 20.00
C ASP A 33 -10.91 -7.92 18.96
N GLY A 34 -10.64 -6.84 18.21
CA GLY A 34 -11.64 -6.30 17.29
C GLY A 34 -11.13 -5.24 16.34
N TYR A 35 -12.03 -4.37 15.93
CA TYR A 35 -11.80 -3.38 14.89
C TYR A 35 -12.75 -2.18 15.04
N VAL A 36 -12.54 -1.16 14.22
CA VAL A 36 -13.41 0.03 14.16
C VAL A 36 -13.87 0.22 12.72
N ILE A 37 -15.18 0.37 12.52
CA ILE A 37 -15.76 0.80 11.25
C ILE A 37 -16.00 2.30 11.34
N ASN A 38 -15.32 3.11 10.54
CA ASN A 38 -15.51 4.55 10.52
C ASN A 38 -16.24 4.98 9.24
N PHE A 39 -17.47 5.43 9.38
CA PHE A 39 -18.29 5.98 8.31
C PHE A 39 -18.03 7.49 8.20
N GLN A 40 -17.67 7.97 7.01
CA GLN A 40 -17.40 9.38 6.74
C GLN A 40 -18.23 9.88 5.56
N GLY A 41 -18.31 11.19 5.37
CA GLY A 41 -18.90 11.79 4.17
C GLY A 41 -20.35 11.37 3.92
N SER A 42 -20.66 10.99 2.67
CA SER A 42 -21.98 10.51 2.25
C SER A 42 -22.41 9.23 2.95
N GLU A 43 -21.46 8.47 3.49
CA GLU A 43 -21.66 7.16 4.11
C GLU A 43 -21.98 7.26 5.60
N GLU A 44 -21.90 8.43 6.25
CA GLU A 44 -22.16 8.59 7.70
C GLU A 44 -23.52 8.00 8.12
N GLY A 45 -24.55 8.12 7.28
CA GLY A 45 -25.88 7.56 7.54
C GLY A 45 -25.93 6.04 7.66
N LEU A 46 -24.95 5.31 7.13
CA LEU A 46 -24.87 3.85 7.26
C LEU A 46 -24.61 3.40 8.69
N ALA A 47 -24.04 4.27 9.54
CA ALA A 47 -23.81 3.97 10.94
C ALA A 47 -25.11 3.73 11.73
N ALA A 48 -26.26 4.24 11.25
CA ALA A 48 -27.57 4.01 11.86
C ALA A 48 -28.03 2.53 11.80
N ARG A 49 -27.33 1.69 11.02
CA ARG A 49 -27.57 0.23 10.97
C ARG A 49 -26.98 -0.51 12.18
N PHE A 50 -26.21 0.17 13.02
CA PHE A 50 -25.53 -0.41 14.17
C PHE A 50 -26.13 0.12 15.47
N ALA A 51 -26.20 -0.75 16.48
CA ALA A 51 -26.54 -0.40 17.84
C ALA A 51 -25.60 -1.14 18.79
N VAL A 52 -25.32 -0.59 19.97
CA VAL A 52 -24.49 -1.28 20.97
C VAL A 52 -25.12 -2.63 21.34
N GLY A 53 -24.30 -3.67 21.42
CA GLY A 53 -24.72 -5.04 21.73
C GLY A 53 -25.14 -5.89 20.52
N VAL A 54 -25.20 -5.32 19.31
CA VAL A 54 -25.50 -6.13 18.12
C VAL A 54 -24.26 -6.84 17.61
N ALA A 55 -24.45 -8.08 17.13
CA ALA A 55 -23.40 -8.83 16.46
C ALA A 55 -23.07 -8.21 15.10
N VAL A 56 -21.80 -8.22 14.74
CA VAL A 56 -21.25 -7.75 13.47
C VAL A 56 -20.32 -8.82 12.93
N ASP A 57 -20.53 -9.17 11.67
CA ASP A 57 -19.63 -10.01 10.91
C ASP A 57 -19.21 -9.27 9.63
N TYR A 58 -18.04 -9.61 9.12
CA TYR A 58 -17.58 -9.12 7.83
C TYR A 58 -16.86 -10.22 7.06
N LYS A 59 -16.98 -10.15 5.74
CA LYS A 59 -16.27 -11.04 4.83
C LYS A 59 -15.46 -10.19 3.85
N VAL A 60 -14.19 -10.53 3.71
CA VAL A 60 -13.34 -9.97 2.65
C VAL A 60 -13.50 -10.84 1.41
N VAL A 61 -14.00 -10.23 0.35
CA VAL A 61 -14.19 -10.86 -0.96
C VAL A 61 -13.38 -10.13 -2.02
N MET A 62 -13.13 -10.81 -3.14
CA MET A 62 -12.56 -10.20 -4.34
C MET A 62 -13.56 -9.19 -4.95
N SER A 63 -13.09 -8.35 -5.86
CA SER A 63 -13.94 -7.31 -6.49
C SER A 63 -15.12 -7.87 -7.29
N ASP A 64 -15.02 -9.12 -7.74
CA ASP A 64 -16.09 -9.86 -8.41
C ASP A 64 -17.04 -10.60 -7.43
N GLY A 65 -16.83 -10.42 -6.12
CA GLY A 65 -17.61 -11.04 -5.04
C GLY A 65 -17.16 -12.45 -4.66
N SER A 66 -16.14 -13.00 -5.33
CA SER A 66 -15.63 -14.35 -5.03
C SER A 66 -14.80 -14.40 -3.74
N ASP A 67 -14.64 -15.61 -3.20
CA ASP A 67 -13.77 -15.85 -2.06
C ASP A 67 -12.29 -15.66 -2.42
N ARG A 68 -11.51 -15.19 -1.44
CA ARG A 68 -10.06 -15.05 -1.57
C ARG A 68 -9.36 -16.41 -1.62
N THR A 69 -9.41 -17.05 -2.78
CA THR A 69 -8.85 -18.37 -3.06
C THR A 69 -7.68 -18.28 -4.06
N GLY A 70 -7.10 -19.43 -4.43
CA GLY A 70 -6.04 -19.47 -5.45
C GLY A 70 -4.77 -18.71 -5.03
N PHE A 71 -4.26 -17.86 -5.92
CA PHE A 71 -3.09 -17.01 -5.65
C PHE A 71 -3.30 -16.16 -4.39
N TRP A 72 -4.39 -15.39 -4.35
CA TRP A 72 -4.68 -14.48 -3.25
C TRP A 72 -4.98 -15.19 -1.93
N GLY A 73 -5.45 -16.45 -1.98
CA GLY A 73 -5.61 -17.29 -0.79
C GLY A 73 -4.28 -17.72 -0.14
N ARG A 74 -3.16 -17.69 -0.90
CA ARG A 74 -1.82 -18.03 -0.40
C ARG A 74 -0.98 -16.81 -0.01
N VAL A 75 -1.41 -15.60 -0.36
CA VAL A 75 -0.72 -14.37 -0.01
C VAL A 75 -1.00 -14.03 1.46
N SER A 76 0.07 -13.95 2.25
CA SER A 76 0.05 -13.50 3.65
C SER A 76 0.29 -11.99 3.77
N GLU A 77 1.18 -11.46 2.94
CA GLU A 77 1.65 -10.07 2.97
C GLU A 77 1.56 -9.50 1.55
N ALA A 78 1.02 -8.28 1.42
CA ALA A 78 0.92 -7.60 0.14
C ALA A 78 1.23 -6.11 0.31
N LEU A 79 1.94 -5.55 -0.65
CA LEU A 79 2.20 -4.12 -0.76
C LEU A 79 1.59 -3.61 -2.06
N GLY A 80 0.65 -2.68 -1.93
CA GLY A 80 0.10 -1.93 -3.07
C GLY A 80 0.86 -0.61 -3.24
N ALA A 81 1.33 -0.35 -4.45
CA ALA A 81 1.91 0.92 -4.86
C ALA A 81 1.66 1.14 -6.36
N GLY A 82 2.50 1.91 -7.04
CA GLY A 82 2.42 2.09 -8.48
C GLY A 82 3.06 3.38 -8.97
N PRO A 83 3.06 3.60 -10.29
CA PRO A 83 2.48 2.72 -11.32
C PRO A 83 3.32 1.47 -11.59
N LYS A 84 2.74 0.50 -12.31
CA LYS A 84 3.51 -0.63 -12.85
C LYS A 84 4.49 -0.13 -13.92
N LEU A 85 5.72 -0.65 -13.89
CA LEU A 85 6.82 -0.17 -14.75
C LEU A 85 7.18 -1.15 -15.85
N VAL A 86 7.35 -2.42 -15.49
CA VAL A 86 7.82 -3.49 -16.36
C VAL A 86 6.92 -4.71 -16.17
N SER A 87 6.60 -5.38 -17.28
CA SER A 87 5.96 -6.70 -17.26
C SER A 87 6.54 -7.60 -18.34
N GLY A 88 6.79 -8.87 -18.01
CA GLY A 88 7.42 -9.83 -18.92
C GLY A 88 8.77 -9.37 -19.47
N GLY A 89 9.54 -8.57 -18.71
CA GLY A 89 10.82 -8.01 -19.12
C GLY A 89 10.74 -6.84 -20.11
N LYS A 90 9.54 -6.31 -20.35
CA LYS A 90 9.31 -5.16 -21.24
C LYS A 90 8.79 -3.98 -20.45
N VAL A 91 9.27 -2.77 -20.76
CA VAL A 91 8.67 -1.55 -20.23
C VAL A 91 7.22 -1.48 -20.71
N THR A 92 6.29 -1.51 -19.75
CA THR A 92 4.86 -1.39 -19.99
C THR A 92 4.32 -0.04 -19.53
N TYR A 93 5.13 0.74 -18.80
CA TYR A 93 4.77 2.09 -18.42
C TYR A 93 4.54 2.98 -19.64
N SER A 94 3.39 3.63 -19.63
CA SER A 94 3.09 4.87 -20.34
C SER A 94 2.28 5.80 -19.42
N THR A 95 2.20 7.08 -19.78
CA THR A 95 1.35 8.04 -19.05
C THR A 95 -0.12 7.60 -19.08
N GLU A 96 -0.57 6.96 -20.15
CA GLU A 96 -1.93 6.41 -20.29
C GLU A 96 -2.14 5.22 -19.35
N SER A 97 -1.17 4.30 -19.24
CA SER A 97 -1.26 3.17 -18.30
C SER A 97 -1.30 3.66 -16.84
N ALA A 98 -0.52 4.68 -16.50
CA ALA A 98 -0.53 5.26 -15.16
C ALA A 98 -1.88 5.93 -14.85
N ARG A 99 -2.48 6.62 -15.83
CA ARG A 99 -3.85 7.15 -15.68
C ARG A 99 -4.88 6.06 -15.52
N ALA A 100 -4.74 4.94 -16.24
CA ALA A 100 -5.61 3.78 -16.08
C ALA A 100 -5.48 3.13 -14.69
N GLU A 101 -4.30 3.22 -14.07
CA GLU A 101 -4.06 2.85 -12.66
C GLU A 101 -4.53 3.93 -11.66
N GLY A 102 -5.11 5.04 -12.12
CA GLY A 102 -5.69 6.09 -11.29
C GLY A 102 -4.74 7.25 -10.94
N PHE A 103 -3.51 7.27 -11.46
CA PHE A 103 -2.57 8.36 -11.21
C PHE A 103 -2.91 9.60 -12.04
N THR A 104 -2.94 10.76 -11.38
CA THR A 104 -3.30 12.04 -12.03
C THR A 104 -2.26 13.14 -11.80
N GLU A 105 -1.36 12.95 -10.85
CA GLU A 105 -0.47 13.98 -10.38
C GLU A 105 0.80 14.10 -11.25
N ALA A 106 1.24 15.33 -11.50
CA ALA A 106 2.44 15.61 -12.30
C ALA A 106 3.71 14.91 -11.77
N LYS A 107 3.81 14.71 -10.44
CA LYS A 107 4.90 13.97 -9.79
C LYS A 107 5.06 12.53 -10.31
N ILE A 108 3.97 11.92 -10.80
CA ILE A 108 3.98 10.60 -11.42
C ILE A 108 4.04 10.74 -12.95
N LEU A 109 3.20 11.60 -13.52
CA LEU A 109 2.95 11.61 -14.97
C LEU A 109 4.05 12.28 -15.82
N SER A 110 4.82 13.22 -15.27
CA SER A 110 5.77 14.01 -16.10
C SER A 110 7.04 14.48 -15.40
N MET A 111 7.01 14.69 -14.09
CA MET A 111 8.14 15.29 -13.38
C MET A 111 9.27 14.28 -13.12
N SER A 112 10.51 14.78 -13.15
CA SER A 112 11.64 14.07 -12.57
C SER A 112 11.69 14.28 -11.06
N SER A 113 11.89 13.22 -10.30
CA SER A 113 12.08 13.27 -8.85
C SER A 113 12.82 12.02 -8.36
N ALA A 114 13.19 11.99 -7.09
CA ALA A 114 13.70 10.77 -6.49
C ALA A 114 12.64 9.66 -6.60
N ARG A 115 13.08 8.44 -6.90
CA ARG A 115 12.23 7.26 -7.06
C ARG A 115 12.68 6.17 -6.11
N SER A 116 11.72 5.35 -5.70
CA SER A 116 11.98 4.04 -5.12
C SER A 116 11.10 3.02 -5.83
N GLY A 117 11.56 1.79 -5.96
CA GLY A 117 10.86 0.75 -6.69
C GLY A 117 11.34 -0.63 -6.33
N LEU A 118 10.50 -1.62 -6.65
CA LEU A 118 10.80 -3.03 -6.51
C LEU A 118 10.77 -3.68 -7.88
N ALA A 119 11.66 -4.65 -8.10
CA ALA A 119 11.59 -5.53 -9.25
C ALA A 119 11.86 -6.97 -8.85
N VAL A 120 11.33 -7.90 -9.64
CA VAL A 120 11.69 -9.31 -9.61
C VAL A 120 12.35 -9.65 -10.94
N THR A 121 13.53 -10.27 -10.91
CA THR A 121 14.23 -10.72 -12.12
C THR A 121 13.62 -12.03 -12.64
N LYS A 122 14.04 -12.49 -13.83
CA LYS A 122 13.60 -13.80 -14.35
C LYS A 122 14.06 -14.96 -13.46
N ASP A 123 15.18 -14.79 -12.76
CA ASP A 123 15.76 -15.79 -11.88
C ASP A 123 15.13 -15.78 -10.48
N GLY A 124 14.20 -14.84 -10.22
CA GLY A 124 13.47 -14.75 -8.96
C GLY A 124 14.12 -13.83 -7.92
N ASP A 125 15.16 -13.09 -8.28
CA ASP A 125 15.81 -12.16 -7.36
C ASP A 125 14.96 -10.92 -7.14
N LEU A 126 14.88 -10.48 -5.88
CA LEU A 126 14.27 -9.20 -5.51
C LEU A 126 15.29 -8.07 -5.64
N LEU A 127 14.98 -7.07 -6.44
CA LEU A 127 15.73 -5.82 -6.54
C LEU A 127 14.99 -4.72 -5.79
N MET A 128 15.67 -4.06 -4.85
CA MET A 128 15.18 -2.87 -4.16
C MET A 128 16.00 -1.66 -4.65
N VAL A 129 15.35 -0.75 -5.38
CA VAL A 129 16.06 0.27 -6.16
C VAL A 129 15.62 1.66 -5.73
N THR A 130 16.59 2.53 -5.50
CA THR A 130 16.38 3.99 -5.39
C THR A 130 17.12 4.72 -6.51
N CYS A 131 16.53 5.81 -7.00
CA CYS A 131 17.13 6.70 -7.99
C CYS A 131 16.96 8.14 -7.51
N THR A 132 18.00 8.96 -7.63
CA THR A 132 17.98 10.35 -7.13
C THR A 132 17.11 11.28 -7.96
N ALA A 133 17.04 11.06 -9.28
CA ALA A 133 16.22 11.85 -10.18
C ALA A 133 15.86 11.06 -11.45
N ALA A 134 14.59 10.73 -11.63
CA ALA A 134 14.07 10.18 -12.87
C ALA A 134 12.61 10.57 -13.09
N THR A 135 12.21 10.77 -14.34
CA THR A 135 10.79 10.63 -14.73
C THR A 135 10.38 9.17 -14.58
N MET A 136 9.08 8.89 -14.50
CA MET A 136 8.61 7.51 -14.37
C MET A 136 8.99 6.64 -15.58
N ALA A 137 8.97 7.23 -16.79
CA ALA A 137 9.44 6.56 -18.01
C ALA A 137 10.93 6.21 -17.93
N GLN A 138 11.78 7.13 -17.47
CA GLN A 138 13.21 6.87 -17.25
C GLN A 138 13.41 5.78 -16.20
N PHE A 139 12.65 5.82 -15.11
CA PHE A 139 12.75 4.81 -14.06
C PHE A 139 12.35 3.42 -14.54
N ALA A 140 11.30 3.32 -15.37
CA ALA A 140 10.93 2.05 -16.00
C ALA A 140 12.06 1.48 -16.89
N GLN A 141 12.73 2.34 -17.66
CA GLN A 141 13.90 1.95 -18.46
C GLN A 141 15.07 1.49 -17.58
N ILE A 142 15.34 2.18 -16.47
CA ILE A 142 16.35 1.75 -15.49
C ILE A 142 16.01 0.37 -14.94
N MET A 143 14.77 0.14 -14.49
CA MET A 143 14.35 -1.16 -13.96
C MET A 143 14.49 -2.28 -15.01
N GLN A 144 14.11 -2.02 -16.26
CA GLN A 144 14.33 -2.97 -17.35
C GLN A 144 15.83 -3.27 -17.57
N ALA A 145 16.67 -2.23 -17.60
CA ALA A 145 18.11 -2.38 -17.79
C ALA A 145 18.79 -3.16 -16.65
N LEU A 146 18.24 -3.09 -15.43
CA LEU A 146 18.66 -3.89 -14.28
C LEU A 146 18.20 -5.35 -14.35
N GLY A 147 17.48 -5.76 -15.40
CA GLY A 147 17.03 -7.14 -15.62
C GLY A 147 15.67 -7.47 -15.01
N ALA A 148 14.87 -6.46 -14.65
CA ALA A 148 13.52 -6.69 -14.13
C ALA A 148 12.66 -7.50 -15.14
N ALA A 149 12.08 -8.60 -14.67
CA ALA A 149 10.99 -9.28 -15.36
C ALA A 149 9.65 -8.61 -15.04
N GLU A 150 9.45 -8.26 -13.78
CA GLU A 150 8.32 -7.48 -13.28
C GLU A 150 8.86 -6.32 -12.43
N ALA A 151 8.29 -5.12 -12.56
CA ALA A 151 8.69 -3.98 -11.73
C ALA A 151 7.52 -3.04 -11.42
N MET A 152 7.56 -2.46 -10.23
CA MET A 152 6.58 -1.49 -9.72
C MET A 152 7.28 -0.33 -9.04
N ASN A 153 6.78 0.89 -9.27
CA ASN A 153 7.19 2.07 -8.52
C ASN A 153 6.58 2.08 -7.11
N LEU A 154 7.34 2.50 -6.11
CA LEU A 154 6.90 2.78 -4.74
C LEU A 154 6.76 4.29 -4.50
N ASP A 155 6.43 4.72 -3.27
CA ASP A 155 6.41 6.15 -2.95
C ASP A 155 7.79 6.80 -3.18
N GLY A 156 7.78 7.99 -3.77
CA GLY A 156 8.97 8.68 -4.27
C GLY A 156 9.27 9.99 -3.55
N GLY A 157 10.07 10.84 -4.20
CA GLY A 157 10.48 12.13 -3.67
C GLY A 157 11.17 11.97 -2.31
N ALA A 158 10.79 12.80 -1.34
CA ALA A 158 11.32 12.75 0.02
C ALA A 158 11.06 11.41 0.75
N SER A 159 10.14 10.56 0.27
CA SER A 159 9.97 9.21 0.82
C SER A 159 11.01 8.21 0.35
N SER A 160 11.72 8.48 -0.74
CA SER A 160 12.66 7.51 -1.31
C SER A 160 13.76 7.20 -0.30
N GLY A 161 13.82 5.94 0.13
CA GLY A 161 14.75 5.48 1.14
C GLY A 161 15.18 4.05 0.88
N LEU A 162 16.44 3.76 1.14
CA LEU A 162 17.01 2.41 1.06
C LEU A 162 18.04 2.26 2.16
N ALA A 163 17.89 1.23 2.96
CA ALA A 163 18.84 0.86 4.00
C ALA A 163 19.33 -0.56 3.76
N TYR A 164 20.61 -0.78 4.04
CA TYR A 164 21.24 -2.08 3.96
C TYR A 164 22.26 -2.21 5.10
N ALA A 165 22.27 -3.35 5.79
CA ALA A 165 23.15 -3.63 6.91
C ALA A 165 23.23 -2.50 7.96
N GLY A 166 22.05 -1.99 8.36
CA GLY A 166 21.93 -0.93 9.37
C GLY A 166 22.32 0.48 8.91
N LYS A 167 22.64 0.68 7.63
CA LYS A 167 23.06 1.99 7.07
C LYS A 167 22.17 2.42 5.92
N TYR A 168 21.92 3.72 5.81
CA TYR A 168 21.21 4.28 4.66
C TYR A 168 22.13 4.35 3.44
N LEU A 169 21.71 3.70 2.36
CA LEU A 169 22.23 3.93 1.01
C LEU A 169 21.53 5.12 0.35
N THR A 170 20.24 5.30 0.66
CA THR A 170 19.47 6.50 0.33
C THR A 170 18.68 6.88 1.58
N LYS A 171 18.95 8.07 2.13
CA LYS A 171 18.28 8.54 3.34
C LYS A 171 16.96 9.23 2.96
N PRO A 172 15.80 8.81 3.50
CA PRO A 172 14.56 9.52 3.25
C PRO A 172 14.62 10.93 3.87
N GLY A 173 13.98 11.88 3.20
CA GLY A 173 13.89 13.27 3.62
C GLY A 173 12.74 13.56 4.59
N ARG A 174 11.91 12.57 4.90
CA ARG A 174 10.76 12.69 5.83
C ARG A 174 10.54 11.39 6.62
N ALA A 175 9.72 11.47 7.67
CA ALA A 175 9.18 10.29 8.33
C ALA A 175 8.25 9.51 7.39
N LEU A 176 8.33 8.18 7.44
CA LEU A 176 7.57 7.27 6.58
C LEU A 176 6.51 6.54 7.40
N SER A 177 5.39 6.18 6.76
CA SER A 177 4.31 5.40 7.38
C SER A 177 4.62 3.91 7.47
N ASN A 178 5.32 3.37 6.47
CA ASN A 178 5.69 1.96 6.36
C ASN A 178 6.95 1.77 5.50
N ALA A 179 7.48 0.55 5.50
CA ALA A 179 8.57 0.11 4.63
C ALA A 179 8.44 -1.40 4.35
N LEU A 180 8.93 -1.85 3.19
CA LEU A 180 9.21 -3.27 2.97
C LEU A 180 10.57 -3.60 3.61
N VAL A 181 10.59 -4.63 4.44
CA VAL A 181 11.81 -5.09 5.12
C VAL A 181 12.08 -6.53 4.75
N VAL A 182 13.31 -6.81 4.31
CA VAL A 182 13.80 -8.17 4.13
C VAL A 182 14.59 -8.54 5.37
N LEU A 183 14.11 -9.53 6.11
CA LEU A 183 14.83 -10.12 7.23
C LEU A 183 15.51 -11.38 6.73
N ALA A 184 16.83 -11.43 6.83
CA ALA A 184 17.58 -12.66 6.66
C ALA A 184 17.81 -13.24 8.05
N ASP A 185 17.33 -14.45 8.28
CA ASP A 185 17.75 -15.20 9.47
C ASP A 185 19.25 -15.42 9.37
N GLU A 186 20.00 -15.00 10.38
CA GLU A 186 21.37 -15.47 10.58
C GLU A 186 21.27 -16.97 10.90
N ARG A 187 21.51 -17.82 9.90
CA ARG A 187 21.77 -19.24 10.13
C ARG A 187 23.22 -19.46 10.52
#